data_AF-A0A924W2U6-F1
#
_entry.id   AF-A0A924W2U6-F1
#
_cell.length_a   1.000
_cell.length_b   1.000
_cell.length_c   1.000
_cell.angle_alpha   90.00
_cell.angle_beta   90.00
_cell.angle_gamma   90.00
#
_symmetry.space_group_name_H-M   'P 1'
#
loop_
_entity.id
_entity.type
_entity.pdbx_description
1 polymer ?
#
loop_
_entity_poly.entity_id
_entity_poly.type
_entity_poly.pdbx_seq_one_letter_code
_entity_poly.pdbx_strand_id
1 'polypeptide(L)'
;MLLGTSLLAASEAPSKPFLDKNSFYLSSAGFRVQVANDAAGRKAMLALPPHRFVVHKTGNDVRYLYAEPNHCVCIFIGTPANYQSYRDILARPVDQPDDVAPDYKTQASALLYGDVYDWNNLNQPDSVAEYLRSYY
;
A
#
# COMPACT_ATOMS: atom_id res chain seq x y z
N MET A 1 -15.82 12.26 48.48
CA MET A 1 -14.90 12.86 47.50
C MET A 1 -14.72 11.86 46.36
N LEU A 2 -15.33 12.11 45.20
CA LEU A 2 -15.17 11.29 43.99
C LEU A 2 -14.14 11.99 43.11
N LEU A 3 -12.92 11.45 43.00
CA LEU A 3 -11.95 11.90 42.02
C LEU A 3 -12.17 11.11 40.73
N GLY A 4 -12.72 11.79 39.73
CA GLY A 4 -12.94 11.26 38.39
C GLY A 4 -11.61 10.94 37.69
N THR A 5 -11.50 9.73 37.19
CA THR A 5 -10.39 9.29 36.35
C THR A 5 -10.57 9.85 34.94
N SER A 6 -9.75 10.83 34.58
CA SER A 6 -9.66 11.30 33.20
C SER A 6 -9.05 10.20 32.32
N LEU A 7 -9.84 9.65 31.40
CA LEU A 7 -9.30 8.85 30.30
C LEU A 7 -8.51 9.78 29.38
N LEU A 8 -7.19 9.62 29.35
CA LEU A 8 -6.35 10.19 28.30
C LEU A 8 -6.67 9.42 27.01
N ALA A 9 -7.42 10.04 26.11
CA ALA A 9 -7.52 9.58 24.73
C ALA A 9 -6.13 9.68 24.11
N ALA A 10 -5.46 8.54 23.93
CA ALA A 10 -4.24 8.48 23.14
C ALA A 10 -4.62 8.86 21.70
N SER A 11 -4.15 10.04 21.26
CA SER A 11 -4.11 10.35 19.83
C SER A 11 -3.10 9.40 19.22
N GLU A 12 -3.54 8.22 18.79
CA GLU A 12 -2.70 7.34 17.98
C GLU A 12 -2.33 8.12 16.73
N ALA A 13 -1.03 8.40 16.59
CA ALA A 13 -0.52 8.98 15.37
C ALA A 13 -0.97 8.07 14.21
N PRO A 14 -1.45 8.63 13.09
CA PRO A 14 -1.85 7.83 11.94
C PRO A 14 -0.77 6.79 11.65
N SER A 15 -1.19 5.53 11.47
CA SER A 15 -0.26 4.45 11.17
C SER A 15 0.48 4.83 9.91
N LYS A 16 1.77 5.19 10.02
CA LYS A 16 2.62 5.34 8.84
C LYS A 16 2.46 4.07 8.01
N PRO A 17 2.22 4.16 6.70
CA PRO A 17 2.22 2.97 5.88
C PRO A 17 3.52 2.20 6.18
N PHE A 18 3.37 0.91 6.51
CA PHE A 18 4.50 0.03 6.88
C PHE A 18 5.54 -0.06 5.74
N LEU A 19 5.14 0.35 4.53
CA LEU A 19 5.95 0.44 3.34
C LEU A 19 6.19 1.91 3.00
N ASP A 20 7.43 2.26 2.65
CA ASP A 20 7.68 3.54 2.01
C ASP A 20 6.86 3.66 0.69
N LYS A 21 6.64 4.90 0.22
CA LYS A 21 5.80 5.19 -0.95
C LYS A 21 6.16 4.34 -2.18
N ASN A 22 7.44 4.07 -2.39
CA ASN A 22 7.90 3.29 -3.53
C ASN A 22 7.59 1.80 -3.34
N SER A 23 7.85 1.27 -2.15
CA SER A 23 7.48 -0.10 -1.76
C SER A 23 5.97 -0.37 -1.85
N PHE A 24 5.15 0.63 -1.51
CA PHE A 24 3.70 0.59 -1.73
C PHE A 24 3.37 0.49 -3.22
N TYR A 25 3.88 1.39 -4.06
CA TYR A 25 3.61 1.36 -5.51
C TYR A 25 4.08 0.07 -6.19
N LEU A 26 5.22 -0.48 -5.78
CA LEU A 26 5.67 -1.79 -6.28
C LEU A 26 4.67 -2.89 -5.92
N SER A 27 4.19 -2.92 -4.68
CA SER A 27 3.19 -3.89 -4.24
C SER A 27 1.85 -3.71 -4.97
N SER A 28 1.37 -2.46 -5.12
CA SER A 28 0.14 -2.13 -5.86
C SER A 28 0.22 -2.48 -7.33
N ALA A 29 1.41 -2.38 -7.94
CA ALA A 29 1.67 -2.82 -9.32
C ALA A 29 1.74 -4.35 -9.46
N GLY A 30 1.60 -5.10 -8.36
CA GLY A 30 1.57 -6.55 -8.33
C GLY A 30 2.95 -7.21 -8.22
N PHE A 31 4.01 -6.47 -7.85
CA PHE A 31 5.28 -7.10 -7.51
C PHE A 31 5.12 -7.97 -6.25
N ARG A 32 5.80 -9.12 -6.23
CA ARG A 32 5.88 -9.99 -5.06
C ARG A 32 7.10 -9.61 -4.23
N VAL A 33 6.92 -9.50 -2.92
CA VAL A 33 8.00 -9.19 -1.97
C VAL A 33 8.64 -10.48 -1.49
N GLN A 34 9.97 -10.57 -1.61
CA GLN A 34 10.78 -11.62 -1.00
C GLN A 34 11.70 -10.99 0.04
N VAL A 35 11.47 -11.28 1.32
CA VAL A 35 12.33 -10.81 2.41
C VAL A 35 13.66 -11.55 2.35
N ALA A 36 14.76 -10.83 2.52
CA ALA A 36 16.13 -11.35 2.54
C ALA A 36 16.60 -11.60 3.99
N ASN A 37 15.87 -12.44 4.73
CA ASN A 37 16.12 -12.70 6.16
C ASN A 37 17.17 -13.79 6.44
N ASP A 38 17.57 -14.57 5.42
CA ASP A 38 18.62 -15.58 5.53
C ASP A 38 19.91 -15.19 4.77
N ALA A 39 20.97 -15.98 4.92
CA ALA A 39 22.25 -15.71 4.29
C ALA A 39 22.18 -15.71 2.76
N ALA A 40 21.36 -16.59 2.18
CA ALA A 40 21.18 -16.70 0.73
C ALA A 40 20.45 -15.48 0.17
N GLY A 41 19.36 -15.05 0.81
CA GLY A 41 18.60 -13.86 0.49
C GLY A 41 19.44 -12.60 0.61
N ARG A 42 20.23 -12.46 1.69
CA ARG A 42 21.16 -11.32 1.84
C ARG A 42 22.21 -11.28 0.74
N LYS A 43 22.77 -12.42 0.37
CA LYS A 43 23.71 -12.52 -0.76
C LYS A 43 23.05 -12.12 -2.08
N ALA A 44 21.83 -12.60 -2.35
CA ALA A 44 21.09 -12.25 -3.55
C ALA A 44 20.75 -10.74 -3.60
N MET A 45 20.35 -10.16 -2.47
CA MET A 45 20.06 -8.74 -2.35
C MET A 45 21.30 -7.87 -2.60
N LEU A 46 22.46 -8.26 -2.04
CA LEU A 46 23.74 -7.58 -2.25
C LEU A 46 24.27 -7.70 -3.69
N ALA A 47 23.80 -8.69 -4.46
CA ALA A 47 24.13 -8.83 -5.87
C ALA A 47 23.34 -7.87 -6.78
N LEU A 48 22.28 -7.24 -6.26
CA LEU A 48 21.48 -6.26 -6.98
C LEU A 48 21.91 -4.84 -6.61
N PRO A 49 21.92 -3.90 -7.57
CA PRO A 49 22.07 -2.49 -7.25
C PRO A 49 20.89 -2.03 -6.38
N PRO A 50 21.13 -1.30 -5.28
CA PRO A 50 20.08 -0.84 -4.40
C PRO A 50 19.19 0.17 -5.13
N HIS A 51 17.88 0.07 -4.90
CA HIS A 51 16.86 0.98 -5.42
C HIS A 51 16.84 1.14 -6.96
N ARG A 52 17.29 0.12 -7.69
CA ARG A 52 17.28 0.08 -9.15
C ARG A 52 16.66 -1.20 -9.66
N PHE A 53 15.99 -1.10 -10.80
CA PHE A 53 15.49 -2.27 -11.51
C PHE A 53 16.63 -3.00 -12.23
N VAL A 54 16.67 -4.31 -12.06
CA VAL A 54 17.45 -5.24 -12.87
C VAL A 54 16.48 -6.12 -13.65
N VAL A 55 16.73 -6.26 -14.96
CA VAL A 55 15.99 -7.21 -15.80
C VAL A 55 16.75 -8.52 -15.82
N HIS A 56 16.17 -9.55 -15.22
CA HIS A 56 16.69 -10.91 -15.27
C HIS A 56 15.96 -11.69 -16.36
N LYS A 57 16.71 -12.36 -17.24
CA LYS A 57 16.16 -13.17 -18.33
C LYS A 57 16.65 -14.60 -18.19
N THR A 58 15.71 -15.56 -18.17
CA THR A 58 16.01 -17.00 -18.10
C THR A 58 15.17 -17.71 -19.16
N GLY A 59 15.79 -18.09 -20.28
CA GLY A 59 15.04 -18.59 -21.44
C GLY A 59 14.02 -17.56 -21.93
N ASN A 60 12.74 -17.94 -21.92
CA ASN A 60 11.64 -17.06 -22.30
C ASN A 60 11.05 -16.26 -21.11
N ASP A 61 11.51 -16.52 -19.89
CA ASP A 61 11.03 -15.82 -18.70
C ASP A 61 11.82 -14.52 -18.47
N VAL A 62 11.08 -13.41 -18.34
CA VAL A 62 11.63 -12.10 -18.01
C VAL A 62 11.10 -11.65 -16.65
N ARG A 63 12.00 -11.31 -15.73
CA ARG A 63 11.68 -10.81 -14.39
C ARG A 63 12.33 -9.46 -14.15
N TYR A 64 11.57 -8.58 -13.51
CA TYR A 64 12.05 -7.29 -13.02
C TYR A 64 12.30 -7.42 -11.52
N LEU A 65 13.55 -7.18 -11.12
CA LEU A 65 14.01 -7.28 -9.73
C LEU A 65 14.33 -5.88 -9.22
N TYR A 66 13.89 -5.55 -8.02
CA TYR A 66 14.20 -4.29 -7.36
C TYR A 66 14.56 -4.55 -5.89
N ALA A 67 15.77 -4.15 -5.48
CA ALA A 67 16.24 -4.36 -4.11
C ALA A 67 15.98 -3.12 -3.24
N GLU A 68 15.40 -3.33 -2.06
CA GLU A 68 15.17 -2.32 -1.04
C GLU A 68 15.90 -2.76 0.25
N PRO A 69 17.14 -2.30 0.47
CA PRO A 69 17.98 -2.79 1.56
C PRO A 69 17.77 -2.06 2.90
N ASN A 70 16.99 -0.97 2.94
CA ASN A 70 16.97 -0.06 4.08
C ASN A 70 15.74 -0.23 4.99
N HIS A 71 14.55 -0.36 4.40
CA HIS A 71 13.28 -0.38 5.11
C HIS A 71 12.80 -1.82 5.34
N CYS A 72 12.65 -2.61 4.27
CA CYS A 72 12.16 -3.99 4.38
C CYS A 72 13.27 -5.04 4.32
N VAL A 73 14.46 -4.68 3.85
CA VAL A 73 15.56 -5.62 3.55
C VAL A 73 15.03 -6.74 2.64
N CYS A 74 14.49 -6.36 1.49
CA CYS A 74 13.72 -7.24 0.62
C CYS A 74 13.98 -6.99 -0.87
N ILE A 75 13.56 -7.96 -1.69
CA ILE A 75 13.61 -7.90 -3.15
C ILE A 75 12.18 -7.98 -3.68
N PHE A 76 11.79 -6.99 -4.49
CA PHE A 76 10.54 -7.00 -5.24
C PHE A 76 10.76 -7.71 -6.58
N ILE A 77 9.92 -8.68 -6.90
CA ILE A 77 10.02 -9.52 -8.09
C ILE A 77 8.73 -9.41 -8.88
N GLY A 78 8.84 -8.97 -10.14
CA GLY A 78 7.69 -8.73 -11.01
C GLY A 78 7.88 -9.22 -12.44
N THR A 79 6.77 -9.26 -13.17
CA THR A 79 6.72 -9.51 -14.63
C THR A 79 6.88 -8.19 -15.41
N PRO A 80 7.03 -8.23 -16.74
CA PRO A 80 6.95 -7.02 -17.57
C PRO A 80 5.63 -6.24 -17.39
N ALA A 81 4.51 -6.94 -17.20
CA ALA A 81 3.22 -6.31 -16.96
C ALA A 81 3.17 -5.57 -15.61
N ASN A 82 3.78 -6.13 -14.56
CA ASN A 82 3.90 -5.43 -13.27
C ASN A 82 4.79 -4.18 -13.41
N TYR A 83 5.89 -4.27 -14.17
CA TYR A 83 6.74 -3.11 -14.41
C TYR A 83 5.99 -2.00 -15.15
N GLN A 84 5.18 -2.34 -16.17
CA GLN A 84 4.35 -1.36 -16.85
C GLN A 84 3.33 -0.72 -15.90
N SER A 85 2.63 -1.52 -15.10
CA SER A 85 1.68 -1.00 -14.11
C SER A 85 2.36 -0.05 -13.11
N TYR A 86 3.58 -0.37 -12.65
CA TYR A 86 4.36 0.53 -11.79
C TYR A 86 4.67 1.86 -12.49
N ARG A 87 5.06 1.83 -13.76
CA ARG A 87 5.28 3.05 -14.55
C ARG A 87 4.01 3.89 -14.72
N ASP A 88 2.87 3.24 -14.88
CA ASP A 88 1.57 3.91 -15.00
C ASP A 88 1.16 4.59 -13.69
N ILE A 89 1.38 3.92 -12.54
CA ILE A 89 1.18 4.50 -11.20
C ILE A 89 2.08 5.72 -10.99
N LEU A 90 3.35 5.67 -11.41
CA LEU A 90 4.25 6.83 -11.29
C LEU A 90 3.84 7.99 -12.19
N ALA A 91 3.28 7.71 -13.37
CA ALA A 91 2.83 8.74 -14.30
C ALA A 91 1.52 9.40 -13.84
N ARG A 92 0.69 8.67 -13.09
CA ARG A 92 -0.56 9.14 -12.49
C ARG A 92 -0.61 8.69 -11.03
N PRO A 93 0.11 9.38 -10.12
CA PRO A 93 0.08 9.04 -8.71
C PRO A 93 -1.36 9.11 -8.22
N VAL A 94 -1.85 8.01 -7.66
CA VAL A 94 -3.13 7.99 -6.95
C VAL A 94 -2.88 8.61 -5.58
N ASP A 95 -3.71 9.56 -5.17
CA ASP A 95 -3.69 10.04 -3.78
C ASP A 95 -3.94 8.82 -2.89
N GLN A 96 -3.00 8.58 -1.96
CA GLN A 96 -3.09 7.39 -1.15
C GLN A 96 -4.29 7.56 -0.20
N PRO A 97 -5.22 6.59 -0.14
CA PRO A 97 -6.43 6.72 0.67
C PRO A 97 -6.15 6.73 2.19
N ASP A 98 -4.90 6.52 2.60
CA ASP A 98 -4.40 6.60 3.98
C ASP A 98 -3.84 7.99 4.34
N ASP A 99 -3.72 8.94 3.41
CA ASP A 99 -3.47 10.36 3.73
C ASP A 99 -4.77 11.08 4.08
N VAL A 100 -5.38 10.61 5.17
CA VAL A 100 -6.64 11.12 5.70
C VAL A 100 -6.41 11.71 7.08
N ALA A 101 -7.12 12.80 7.37
CA ALA A 101 -7.15 13.33 8.72
C ALA A 101 -7.57 12.22 9.70
N PRO A 102 -7.03 12.21 10.94
CA PRO A 102 -7.28 11.15 11.93
C PRO A 102 -8.74 11.13 12.44
N ASP A 103 -9.63 11.92 11.85
CA ASP A 103 -11.04 11.87 12.17
C ASP A 103 -11.74 10.74 11.40
N TYR A 104 -12.71 10.13 12.07
CA TYR A 104 -13.44 8.99 11.54
C TYR A 104 -14.23 9.31 10.26
N LYS A 105 -14.61 10.57 10.02
CA LYS A 105 -15.40 10.94 8.83
C LYS A 105 -14.52 10.92 7.59
N THR A 106 -13.32 11.48 7.67
CA THR A 106 -12.37 11.49 6.56
C THR A 106 -11.89 10.07 6.24
N GLN A 107 -11.58 9.26 7.26
CA GLN A 107 -11.22 7.84 7.09
C GLN A 107 -12.36 7.03 6.45
N ALA A 108 -13.58 7.18 6.94
CA ALA A 108 -14.74 6.52 6.32
C ALA A 108 -14.94 6.97 4.87
N SER A 109 -14.80 8.27 4.58
CA SER A 109 -14.98 8.80 3.22
C SER A 109 -13.95 8.27 2.24
N ALA A 110 -12.68 8.09 2.64
CA ALA A 110 -11.66 7.52 1.77
C ALA A 110 -11.88 6.02 1.46
N LEU A 111 -12.45 5.27 2.40
CA LEU A 111 -12.87 3.88 2.16
C LEU A 111 -14.03 3.80 1.16
N LEU A 112 -14.91 4.80 1.16
CA LEU A 112 -16.06 4.90 0.25
C LEU A 112 -15.69 5.47 -1.13
N TYR A 113 -14.53 6.14 -1.25
CA TYR A 113 -14.06 6.77 -2.50
C TYR A 113 -13.72 5.75 -3.61
N GLY A 114 -13.67 4.45 -3.29
CA GLY A 114 -13.45 3.36 -4.24
C GLY A 114 -14.68 3.04 -5.11
N ASP A 115 -15.87 3.50 -4.74
CA ASP A 115 -17.09 3.27 -5.49
C ASP A 115 -17.33 4.45 -6.43
N VAL A 116 -16.88 4.29 -7.68
CA VAL A 116 -17.10 5.27 -8.74
C VAL A 116 -18.60 5.35 -9.08
N TYR A 117 -19.47 6.07 -8.35
CA TYR A 117 -20.85 6.28 -8.85
C TYR A 117 -21.56 7.58 -8.44
N ASP A 118 -21.95 8.30 -9.49
CA ASP A 118 -23.18 9.06 -9.76
C ASP A 118 -23.83 9.85 -8.60
N TRP A 119 -23.45 11.13 -8.54
CA TRP A 119 -24.03 12.17 -7.68
C TRP A 119 -25.53 12.44 -7.89
N ASN A 120 -26.23 11.75 -8.82
CA ASN A 120 -27.67 11.95 -9.07
C ASN A 120 -28.59 10.85 -8.50
N ASN A 121 -28.09 9.86 -7.77
CA ASN A 121 -28.94 8.79 -7.27
C ASN A 121 -29.48 9.10 -5.85
N LEU A 122 -30.75 9.53 -5.78
CA LEU A 122 -31.50 9.92 -4.57
C LEU A 122 -31.73 8.80 -3.53
N ASN A 123 -31.06 7.66 -3.67
CA ASN A 123 -31.25 6.47 -2.82
C ASN A 123 -29.95 5.98 -2.18
N GLN A 124 -29.01 6.88 -1.88
CA GLN A 124 -27.84 6.49 -1.08
C GLN A 124 -28.19 6.37 0.40
N PRO A 125 -27.65 5.35 1.11
CA PRO A 125 -27.86 5.19 2.54
C PRO A 125 -27.20 6.32 3.31
N ASP A 126 -27.92 6.90 4.27
CA ASP A 126 -27.47 8.05 5.10
C ASP A 126 -26.27 7.72 6.00
N SER A 127 -25.84 6.45 6.06
CA SER A 127 -24.70 6.04 6.87
C SER A 127 -23.99 4.77 6.35
N VAL A 128 -22.71 4.67 6.70
CA VAL A 128 -21.83 3.50 6.45
C VAL A 128 -22.43 2.21 7.02
N ALA A 129 -23.13 2.29 8.15
CA ALA A 129 -23.75 1.14 8.78
C ALA A 129 -24.86 0.53 7.91
N GLU A 130 -25.54 1.33 7.11
CA GLU A 130 -26.59 0.87 6.21
C GLU A 130 -26.05 0.38 4.88
N TYR A 131 -24.93 0.92 4.40
CA TYR A 131 -24.19 0.37 3.27
C TYR A 131 -23.65 -1.04 3.56
N LEU A 132 -23.06 -1.27 4.75
CA LEU A 132 -22.45 -2.55 5.10
C LEU A 132 -23.46 -3.65 5.50
N ARG A 133 -24.74 -3.30 5.65
CA ARG A 133 -25.82 -4.28 5.94
C ARG A 133 -26.03 -5.29 4.83
N SER A 134 -25.66 -5.01 3.58
CA SER A 134 -25.82 -5.96 2.48
C SER A 134 -24.75 -7.05 2.44
N TYR A 135 -23.73 -6.98 3.30
CA TYR A 135 -22.60 -7.91 3.35
C TYR A 135 -22.70 -8.92 4.51
N TYR A 136 -23.77 -8.87 5.30
CA TYR A 136 -24.09 -9.80 6.39
C TYR A 136 -25.58 -10.15 6.38
#